data_AF-A0A8T1F3L2-F1
#
_entry.id   AF-A0A8T1F3L2-F1
#
_cell.length_a   1.000
_cell.length_b   1.000
_cell.length_c   1.000
_cell.angle_alpha   90.00
_cell.angle_beta   90.00
_cell.angle_gamma   90.00
#
_symmetry.space_group_name_H-M   'P 1'
#
loop_
_entity.id
_entity.type
_entity.pdbx_description
1 polymer ?
#
loop_
_entity_poly.entity_id
_entity_poly.type
_entity_poly.pdbx_seq_one_letter_code
_entity_poly.pdbx_strand_id
1 'polypeptide(L)'
;MVTDKFGSGAFAQHSLIDGETRANMRNAISAFQRNNEAWSVINVIAIDKDFTELSTLEDEFPEASLILCQFHVIDYLKRSQGNGVMSHNAKYRAAFQICKRIAEVITDKATSKFNRWLENPKDLERTAREDDDPDQIAAPL
;
A
#
# COMPACT_ATOMS: atom_id res chain seq x y z
N MET A 1 12.24 -5.26 6.77
CA MET A 1 13.19 -4.12 6.80
C MET A 1 12.70 -3.17 7.88
N VAL A 2 13.61 -2.57 8.65
CA VAL A 2 13.28 -1.51 9.60
C VAL A 2 13.91 -0.21 9.10
N THR A 3 13.22 0.91 9.28
CA THR A 3 13.70 2.22 8.83
C THR A 3 13.61 3.19 9.99
N ASP A 4 14.70 3.90 10.25
CA ASP A 4 14.71 4.93 11.29
C ASP A 4 14.07 6.25 10.81
N LYS A 5 13.95 7.21 11.72
CA LYS A 5 13.41 8.55 11.42
C LYS A 5 14.26 9.36 10.43
N PHE A 6 15.51 8.96 10.19
CA PHE A 6 16.41 9.60 9.22
C PHE A 6 16.31 8.95 7.83
N GLY A 7 15.47 7.92 7.68
CA GLY A 7 15.30 7.18 6.44
C GLY A 7 16.35 6.10 6.21
N SER A 8 17.18 5.78 7.21
CA SER A 8 18.16 4.71 7.12
C SER A 8 17.46 3.37 7.32
N GLY A 9 17.45 2.55 6.27
CA GLY A 9 16.86 1.22 6.28
C GLY A 9 17.89 0.13 6.58
N ALA A 10 17.50 -0.86 7.38
CA ALA A 10 18.29 -2.06 7.64
C ALA A 10 17.43 -3.34 7.55
N PHE A 11 18.08 -4.44 7.18
CA PHE A 11 17.45 -5.75 7.24
C PHE A 11 17.44 -6.27 8.68
N ALA A 12 16.27 -6.60 9.22
CA ALA A 12 16.13 -7.02 10.62
C ALA A 12 15.80 -8.50 10.80
N GLN A 13 15.04 -9.11 9.88
CA GLN A 13 14.67 -10.52 9.94
C GLN A 13 14.21 -11.05 8.58
N HIS A 14 14.53 -12.31 8.31
CA HIS A 14 13.86 -13.16 7.34
C HIS A 14 13.21 -14.33 8.07
N SER A 15 12.01 -14.73 7.65
CA SER A 15 11.34 -15.94 8.17
C SER A 15 10.81 -16.76 7.00
N LEU A 16 11.07 -18.07 7.03
CA LEU A 16 10.38 -19.03 6.18
C LEU A 16 9.22 -19.60 7.01
N ILE A 17 8.00 -19.44 6.52
CA ILE A 17 6.77 -19.89 7.19
C ILE A 17 6.05 -20.90 6.31
N ASP A 18 5.56 -21.98 6.93
CA ASP A 18 4.77 -23.00 6.24
C ASP A 18 3.27 -22.62 6.29
N GLY A 19 2.88 -21.71 5.40
CA GLY A 19 1.52 -21.19 5.29
C GLY A 19 1.20 -20.01 6.22
N GLU A 20 0.28 -19.15 5.76
CA GLU A 20 -0.15 -17.91 6.41
C GLU A 20 -1.18 -18.16 7.53
N THR A 21 -0.80 -18.98 8.52
CA THR A 21 -1.63 -19.19 9.69
C THR A 21 -1.27 -18.19 10.78
N ARG A 22 -2.25 -17.79 11.61
CA ARG A 22 -2.02 -16.91 12.76
C ARG A 22 -0.93 -17.43 13.70
N ALA A 23 -0.86 -18.75 13.91
CA ALA A 23 0.16 -19.37 14.76
C ALA A 23 1.57 -19.21 14.15
N ASN A 24 1.72 -19.45 12.85
CA ASN A 24 3.00 -19.29 12.17
C ASN A 24 3.47 -17.83 12.16
N MET A 25 2.55 -16.89 11.93
CA MET A 25 2.84 -15.46 11.98
C MET A 25 3.30 -15.02 13.37
N ARG A 26 2.61 -15.46 14.44
CA ARG A 26 3.05 -15.21 15.81
C ARG A 26 4.45 -15.74 16.07
N ASN A 27 4.75 -16.96 15.64
CA ASN A 27 6.10 -17.53 15.81
C ASN A 27 7.18 -16.66 15.13
N ALA A 28 6.91 -16.15 13.92
CA ALA A 28 7.81 -15.26 13.22
C ALA A 28 7.97 -13.91 13.94
N ILE A 29 6.88 -13.32 14.43
CA ILE A 29 6.89 -12.05 15.19
C ILE A 29 7.61 -12.22 16.53
N SER A 30 7.35 -13.29 17.28
CA SER A 30 8.04 -13.57 18.53
C SER A 30 9.53 -13.83 18.34
N ALA A 31 9.95 -14.40 17.20
CA ALA A 31 11.36 -14.47 16.85
C ALA A 31 11.95 -13.08 16.60
N PHE A 32 11.21 -12.19 15.95
CA PHE A 32 11.65 -10.81 15.69
C PHE A 32 11.83 -10.05 17.00
N GLN A 33 10.82 -10.03 17.86
CA GLN A 33 10.84 -9.31 19.13
C GLN A 33 11.97 -9.81 20.06
N ARG A 34 12.20 -11.13 20.13
CA ARG A 34 13.29 -11.70 20.94
C ARG A 34 14.69 -11.31 20.46
N ASN A 35 14.86 -11.08 19.16
CA ASN A 35 16.16 -10.74 18.57
C ASN A 35 16.38 -9.24 18.39
N ASN A 36 15.36 -8.42 18.65
CA ASN A 36 15.41 -6.96 18.43
C ASN A 36 14.82 -6.24 19.66
N GLU A 37 15.61 -6.00 20.70
CA GLU A 37 15.14 -5.43 21.99
C GLU A 37 14.38 -4.10 21.85
N ALA A 38 14.69 -3.32 20.80
CA ALA A 38 14.03 -2.05 20.49
C ALA A 38 12.73 -2.19 19.68
N TRP A 39 12.18 -3.40 19.53
CA TRP A 39 10.95 -3.62 18.74
C TRP A 39 9.76 -2.79 19.23
N SER A 40 9.70 -2.46 20.52
CA SER A 40 8.60 -1.72 21.14
C SER A 40 8.56 -0.24 20.74
N VAL A 41 9.63 0.30 20.14
CA VAL A 41 9.63 1.70 19.63
C VAL A 41 9.14 1.80 18.17
N ILE A 42 8.69 0.69 17.58
CA ILE A 42 8.12 0.68 16.23
C ILE A 42 6.79 1.42 16.25
N ASN A 43 6.74 2.57 15.56
CA ASN A 43 5.54 3.40 15.50
C ASN A 43 4.64 3.04 14.30
N VAL A 44 5.20 2.47 13.24
CA VAL A 44 4.48 2.20 11.99
C VAL A 44 4.94 0.86 11.42
N ILE A 45 3.99 0.02 11.02
CA ILE A 45 4.24 -1.25 10.32
C ILE A 45 3.55 -1.18 8.96
N ALA A 46 4.34 -1.33 7.89
CA ALA A 46 3.84 -1.40 6.53
C ALA A 46 3.66 -2.87 6.12
N ILE A 47 2.44 -3.29 5.80
CA ILE A 47 2.08 -4.68 5.45
C ILE A 47 1.77 -4.81 3.96
N ASP A 48 1.78 -6.03 3.40
CA ASP A 48 1.25 -6.26 2.05
C ASP A 48 -0.28 -5.97 2.01
N LYS A 49 -0.88 -5.99 0.81
CA LYS A 49 -2.32 -5.85 0.56
C LYS A 49 -3.18 -6.92 1.26
N ASP A 50 -2.56 -8.02 1.70
CA ASP A 50 -3.25 -9.19 2.21
C ASP A 50 -3.48 -9.03 3.73
N PHE A 51 -4.74 -8.84 4.11
CA PHE A 51 -5.15 -8.57 5.49
C PHE A 51 -5.01 -9.77 6.44
N THR A 52 -4.54 -10.93 5.96
CA THR A 52 -4.34 -12.15 6.75
C THR A 52 -3.49 -11.87 7.99
N GLU A 53 -2.51 -10.98 7.87
CA GLU A 53 -1.57 -10.64 8.93
C GLU A 53 -2.09 -9.56 9.89
N LEU A 54 -3.10 -8.78 9.48
CA LEU A 54 -3.55 -7.56 10.16
C LEU A 54 -3.90 -7.82 11.63
N SER A 55 -4.86 -8.73 11.86
CA SER A 55 -5.34 -9.04 13.21
C SER A 55 -4.29 -9.67 14.13
N THR A 56 -3.21 -10.22 13.57
CA THR A 56 -2.09 -10.74 14.37
C THR A 56 -1.15 -9.60 14.73
N LEU A 57 -0.86 -8.70 13.80
CA LEU A 57 0.01 -7.55 14.05
C LEU A 57 -0.66 -6.53 15.00
N GLU A 58 -1.97 -6.34 14.94
CA GLU A 58 -2.72 -5.51 15.91
C GLU A 58 -2.57 -6.01 17.35
N ASP A 59 -2.62 -7.34 17.54
CA ASP A 59 -2.41 -7.96 18.85
C ASP A 59 -0.97 -7.79 19.34
N GLU A 60 0.02 -8.03 18.46
CA GLU A 60 1.43 -8.10 18.85
C GLU A 60 2.11 -6.71 18.89
N PHE A 61 1.54 -5.71 18.22
CA PHE A 61 2.02 -4.32 18.17
C PHE A 61 0.87 -3.31 18.37
N PRO A 62 0.20 -3.31 19.53
CA PRO A 62 -1.00 -2.49 19.76
C PRO A 62 -0.76 -0.98 19.66
N GLU A 63 0.48 -0.54 19.91
CA GLU A 63 0.87 0.88 19.86
C GLU A 63 1.32 1.32 18.45
N ALA A 64 1.53 0.39 17.52
CA ALA A 64 2.00 0.70 16.18
C ALA A 64 0.82 0.96 15.24
N SER A 65 0.96 1.97 14.39
CA SER A 65 0.02 2.20 13.29
C SER A 65 0.28 1.21 12.15
N LEU A 66 -0.74 0.45 11.75
CA LEU A 66 -0.67 -0.43 10.60
C LEU A 66 -1.09 0.30 9.34
N ILE A 67 -0.24 0.24 8.31
CA ILE A 67 -0.50 0.85 7.00
C ILE A 67 -0.28 -0.17 5.89
N LEU A 68 -1.02 -0.03 4.79
CA LEU A 68 -0.75 -0.82 3.59
C LEU A 68 0.51 -0.29 2.91
N CYS A 69 1.36 -1.22 2.48
CA CYS A 69 2.53 -0.90 1.69
C CYS A 69 2.09 -0.35 0.34
N GLN A 70 2.47 0.89 0.10
CA GLN A 70 2.12 1.62 -1.10
C GLN A 70 2.53 0.92 -2.40
N PHE A 71 3.67 0.22 -2.40
CA PHE A 71 4.21 -0.45 -3.58
C PHE A 71 3.29 -1.61 -3.97
N HIS A 72 2.87 -2.38 -2.98
CA HIS A 72 1.95 -3.49 -3.19
C HIS A 72 0.55 -3.02 -3.57
N VAL A 73 0.05 -1.92 -2.97
CA VAL A 73 -1.24 -1.34 -3.38
C VAL A 73 -1.19 -0.91 -4.86
N ILE A 74 -0.13 -0.21 -5.28
CA ILE A 74 0.01 0.21 -6.68
C ILE A 74 0.12 -1.00 -7.62
N ASP A 75 0.94 -1.99 -7.27
CA ASP A 75 1.12 -3.19 -8.11
C ASP A 75 -0.18 -3.99 -8.23
N TYR A 76 -0.88 -4.23 -7.11
CA TYR A 76 -2.19 -4.84 -7.09
C TYR A 76 -3.15 -4.09 -7.99
N LEU A 77 -3.19 -2.75 -7.86
CA LEU A 77 -4.10 -1.95 -8.63
C LEU A 77 -3.79 -2.03 -10.14
N LYS A 78 -2.51 -1.96 -10.53
CA LYS A 78 -2.13 -2.11 -11.94
C LYS A 78 -2.56 -3.47 -12.52
N ARG A 79 -2.42 -4.55 -11.76
CA ARG A 79 -2.77 -5.91 -12.22
C ARG A 79 -4.27 -6.13 -12.35
N SER A 80 -5.08 -5.59 -11.43
CA SER A 80 -6.54 -5.76 -11.51
C SER A 80 -7.17 -5.00 -12.67
N GLN A 81 -6.50 -4.01 -13.27
CA GLN A 81 -6.93 -3.38 -14.53
C GLN A 81 -6.81 -4.33 -15.72
N GLY A 82 -5.74 -5.14 -15.78
CA GLY A 82 -5.50 -6.08 -16.89
C GLY A 82 -6.33 -7.36 -16.85
N ASN A 83 -6.75 -7.80 -15.65
CA ASN A 83 -7.39 -9.11 -15.45
C ASN A 83 -8.94 -9.11 -15.50
N GLY A 84 -9.58 -8.03 -15.93
CA GLY A 84 -11.03 -8.02 -16.19
C GLY A 84 -11.95 -8.07 -14.97
N VAL A 85 -11.43 -8.30 -13.76
CA VAL A 85 -12.19 -8.44 -12.50
C VAL A 85 -13.11 -7.23 -12.22
N MET A 86 -12.78 -6.05 -12.78
CA MET A 86 -13.59 -4.83 -12.64
C MET A 86 -13.94 -4.14 -13.98
N SER A 87 -13.69 -4.77 -15.14
CA SER A 87 -13.69 -4.04 -16.43
C SER A 87 -15.07 -3.68 -16.99
N HIS A 88 -16.17 -4.14 -16.39
CA HIS A 88 -17.48 -4.05 -17.03
C HIS A 88 -18.27 -2.77 -16.73
N ASN A 89 -17.80 -1.85 -15.87
CA ASN A 89 -18.55 -0.62 -15.60
C ASN A 89 -17.65 0.60 -15.40
N ALA A 90 -17.91 1.64 -16.20
CA ALA A 90 -17.15 2.90 -16.25
C ALA A 90 -17.03 3.59 -14.88
N LYS A 91 -18.02 3.42 -13.98
CA LYS A 91 -17.96 3.95 -12.61
C LYS A 91 -16.84 3.32 -11.79
N TYR A 92 -16.63 2.02 -11.92
CA TYR A 92 -15.60 1.31 -11.19
C TYR A 92 -14.21 1.62 -11.76
N ARG A 93 -14.08 1.81 -13.08
CA ARG A 93 -12.82 2.28 -13.70
C ARG A 93 -12.40 3.65 -13.17
N ALA A 94 -13.30 4.62 -13.12
CA ALA A 94 -13.00 5.96 -12.60
C ALA A 94 -12.61 5.95 -11.12
N ALA A 95 -13.40 5.27 -10.26
CA ALA A 95 -13.10 5.11 -8.83
C ALA A 95 -11.74 4.44 -8.61
N PHE A 96 -11.39 3.51 -9.50
CA PHE A 96 -10.14 2.78 -9.44
C PHE A 96 -8.92 3.63 -9.82
N GLN A 97 -8.99 4.43 -10.89
CA GLN A 97 -7.91 5.36 -11.27
C GLN A 97 -7.68 6.43 -10.19
N ILE A 98 -8.76 6.88 -9.55
CA ILE A 98 -8.72 7.73 -8.37
C ILE A 98 -7.91 7.05 -7.25
N CYS A 99 -8.24 5.82 -6.86
CA CYS A 99 -7.53 5.07 -5.83
C CYS A 99 -6.05 4.85 -6.18
N LYS A 100 -5.75 4.56 -7.44
CA LYS A 100 -4.38 4.39 -7.94
C LYS A 100 -3.57 5.68 -7.81
N ARG A 101 -4.14 6.82 -8.21
CA ARG A 101 -3.50 8.13 -8.09
C ARG A 101 -3.31 8.55 -6.64
N ILE A 102 -4.27 8.26 -5.75
CA ILE A 102 -4.11 8.47 -4.31
C ILE A 102 -2.94 7.63 -3.79
N ALA A 103 -2.87 6.35 -4.14
CA ALA A 103 -1.77 5.49 -3.73
C ALA A 103 -0.42 6.03 -4.23
N GLU A 104 -0.30 6.37 -5.53
CA GLU A 104 0.90 6.97 -6.13
C GLU A 104 1.33 8.26 -5.43
N VAL A 105 0.38 9.13 -5.08
CA VAL A 105 0.67 10.40 -4.42
C VAL A 105 1.06 10.22 -2.95
N ILE A 106 0.46 9.25 -2.23
CA ILE A 106 0.89 8.87 -0.88
C ILE A 106 2.36 8.39 -0.91
N THR A 107 2.80 7.78 -2.02
CA THR A 107 4.17 7.25 -2.15
C THR A 107 5.27 8.28 -2.23
N ASP A 108 4.91 9.46 -2.70
CA ASP A 108 5.83 10.56 -2.89
C ASP A 108 6.04 11.38 -1.60
N LYS A 109 5.76 10.78 -0.43
CA LYS A 109 5.88 11.38 0.91
C LYS A 109 5.15 12.72 1.05
N ALA A 110 3.81 12.68 1.01
CA ALA A 110 2.95 13.83 1.31
C ALA A 110 3.37 15.10 0.54
N THR A 111 3.44 15.01 -0.79
CA THR A 111 3.65 16.19 -1.63
C THR A 111 2.51 17.19 -1.49
N SER A 112 2.77 18.46 -1.80
CA SER A 112 1.73 19.50 -1.98
C SER A 112 0.61 19.04 -2.93
N LYS A 113 0.93 18.11 -3.83
CA LYS A 113 -0.03 17.42 -4.70
C LYS A 113 -1.05 16.59 -3.90
N PHE A 114 -0.62 15.82 -2.88
CA PHE A 114 -1.52 15.07 -1.98
C PHE A 114 -2.50 15.99 -1.26
N ASN A 115 -1.99 17.05 -0.63
CA ASN A 115 -2.81 18.01 0.10
C ASN A 115 -3.79 18.73 -0.84
N ARG A 116 -3.34 19.09 -2.06
CA ARG A 116 -4.22 19.66 -3.09
C ARG A 116 -5.36 18.72 -3.47
N TRP A 117 -5.12 17.41 -3.57
CA TRP A 117 -6.17 16.43 -3.85
C TRP A 117 -7.12 16.22 -2.67
N LEU A 118 -6.61 16.22 -1.44
CA LEU A 118 -7.42 16.17 -0.22
C LEU A 118 -8.40 17.35 -0.16
N GLU A 119 -7.94 18.54 -0.54
CA GLU A 119 -8.74 19.77 -0.55
C GLU A 119 -9.69 19.86 -1.77
N ASN A 120 -9.36 19.20 -2.88
CA ASN A 120 -10.17 19.20 -4.11
C ASN A 120 -10.37 17.80 -4.73
N PRO A 121 -11.30 16.99 -4.18
CA PRO A 121 -11.60 15.65 -4.70
C PRO A 121 -12.13 15.64 -6.14
N LYS A 122 -12.78 16.72 -6.58
CA LYS A 122 -13.36 16.85 -7.93
C LYS A 122 -12.32 16.92 -9.04
N ASP A 123 -11.15 17.50 -8.74
CA ASP A 123 -10.06 17.51 -9.71
C ASP A 123 -9.59 16.08 -9.98
N LEU A 124 -9.63 15.20 -8.96
CA LEU A 124 -9.12 13.83 -9.04
C LEU A 124 -9.99 13.00 -9.98
N GLU A 125 -11.30 13.21 -9.89
CA GLU A 125 -12.29 12.65 -10.79
C GLU A 125 -12.12 13.17 -12.22
N ARG A 126 -11.85 14.46 -12.42
CA ARG A 126 -11.61 15.03 -13.75
C ARG A 126 -10.39 14.40 -14.42
N THR A 127 -9.25 14.36 -13.73
CA THR A 127 -8.03 13.83 -14.36
C THR A 127 -8.05 12.31 -14.52
N ALA A 128 -8.78 11.58 -13.67
CA ALA A 128 -9.04 10.17 -13.89
C ALA A 128 -9.89 9.90 -15.15
N ARG A 129 -10.74 10.85 -15.56
CA ARG A 129 -11.53 10.79 -16.79
C ARG A 129 -10.75 11.23 -18.03
N GLU A 130 -9.77 12.11 -17.88
CA GLU A 130 -8.90 12.57 -18.98
C GLU A 130 -7.94 11.47 -19.46
N ASP A 131 -7.48 10.58 -18.58
CA ASP A 131 -6.65 9.41 -18.95
C ASP A 131 -7.47 8.26 -19.62
N ASP A 132 -8.80 8.34 -19.59
CA ASP A 132 -9.74 7.36 -20.17
C ASP A 132 -10.11 7.71 -21.63
N ASP A 133 -9.49 8.74 -22.23
CA ASP A 133 -9.66 9.12 -23.64
C ASP A 133 -8.77 8.26 -24.55
N PRO A 134 -9.31 7.28 -25.28
CA PRO A 134 -8.53 6.41 -26.16
C PRO A 134 -7.91 7.16 -27.36
N ASP A 135 -8.29 8.42 -27.61
CA ASP A 135 -7.80 9.20 -28.75
C ASP A 135 -6.43 9.86 -28.52
N GLN A 136 -5.82 9.75 -27.33
CA GLN A 136 -4.45 10.27 -27.09
C GLN A 136 -3.31 9.28 -27.41
N ILE A 137 -3.60 8.03 -27.82
CA ILE A 137 -2.57 7.08 -28.32
C ILE A 137 -2.46 7.12 -29.86
N ALA A 138 -3.24 7.96 -30.54
CA ALA A 138 -3.13 8.19 -31.97
C ALA A 138 -2.52 9.57 -32.27
N ALA A 139 -1.21 9.71 -32.09
CA ALA A 139 -0.47 10.73 -32.84
C ALA A 139 -0.23 10.17 -34.27
N PRO A 140 -0.56 10.90 -35.35
CA PRO A 140 -0.36 10.43 -36.71
C PRO A 140 1.13 10.39 -37.06
N LEU A 141 1.45 9.51 -38.03
CA LEU A 141 2.76 9.27 -38.66
C LEU A 141 3.61 10.53 -38.88
#